data_AF-A0A9E1JUP3-F1
#
_entry.id   AF-A0A9E1JUP3-F1
#
_cell.length_a   1.000
_cell.length_b   1.000
_cell.length_c   1.000
_cell.angle_alpha   90.00
_cell.angle_beta   90.00
_cell.angle_gamma   90.00
#
_symmetry.space_group_name_H-M   'P 1'
#
loop_
_entity.id
_entity.type
_entity.pdbx_description
1 polymer ?
#
loop_
_entity_poly.entity_id
_entity_poly.type
_entity_poly.pdbx_seq_one_letter_code
_entity_poly.pdbx_strand_id
1 'polypeptide(L)' 'MTFMHIGKDFVPPDVEGKVTGDAKYAEDFRREGMVFARLLTSPMPSARIVSIDASAALRMDGVVGI' A
#
# COMPACT_ATOMS: atom_id res chain seq x y z
N MET A 1 -22.81 -14.61 -32.42
CA MET A 1 -22.39 -15.46 -31.29
C MET A 1 -22.56 -14.64 -30.03
N THR A 2 -23.66 -14.90 -29.35
CA THR A 2 -24.09 -14.31 -28.08
C THR A 2 -23.05 -14.58 -26.98
N PHE A 3 -22.78 -13.57 -26.16
CA PHE A 3 -21.77 -13.44 -25.11
C PHE A 3 -21.11 -14.72 -24.54
N MET A 4 -19.77 -14.70 -24.43
CA MET A 4 -18.94 -15.85 -24.04
C MET A 4 -19.21 -16.39 -22.62
N HIS A 5 -19.44 -15.50 -21.65
CA HIS A 5 -19.49 -15.85 -20.21
C HIS A 5 -20.79 -15.45 -19.49
N ILE A 6 -21.72 -14.74 -20.14
CA ILE A 6 -22.95 -14.29 -19.47
C ILE A 6 -23.79 -15.51 -19.09
N GLY A 7 -24.12 -15.63 -17.80
CA GLY A 7 -24.95 -16.70 -17.25
C GLY A 7 -24.24 -18.05 -17.04
N LYS A 8 -22.90 -18.11 -17.17
CA LYS A 8 -22.13 -19.35 -16.99
C LYS A 8 -21.33 -19.31 -15.69
N ASP A 9 -21.24 -20.47 -15.05
CA ASP A 9 -20.23 -20.74 -14.03
C ASP A 9 -18.88 -21.00 -14.74
N PHE A 10 -17.89 -20.15 -14.51
CA PHE A 10 -16.56 -20.24 -15.11
C PHE A 10 -15.51 -19.78 -14.11
N VAL A 11 -14.28 -20.23 -14.28
CA VAL A 11 -13.15 -19.82 -13.44
C VAL A 11 -12.56 -18.52 -14.01
N PRO A 12 -12.56 -17.40 -13.26
CA PRO A 12 -11.89 -16.18 -13.69
C PRO A 12 -10.38 -16.39 -13.90
N PRO A 13 -9.76 -15.70 -14.87
CA PRO A 13 -8.35 -15.92 -15.23
C PRO A 13 -7.33 -15.71 -14.10
N ASP A 14 -7.69 -14.92 -13.09
CA ASP A 14 -6.82 -14.55 -11.97
C ASP A 14 -6.96 -15.46 -10.75
N VAL A 15 -7.89 -16.42 -10.76
CA VAL A 15 -8.15 -17.30 -9.60
C VAL A 15 -6.94 -18.14 -9.24
N GLU A 16 -6.25 -18.73 -10.21
CA GLU A 16 -5.10 -19.61 -9.96
C GLU A 16 -4.00 -18.87 -9.17
N GLY A 17 -3.61 -17.68 -9.63
CA GLY A 17 -2.60 -16.87 -8.93
C GLY A 17 -3.05 -16.44 -7.53
N LYS A 18 -4.36 -16.21 -7.33
CA LYS A 18 -4.90 -15.85 -6.01
C LYS A 18 -4.93 -17.00 -5.02
N VAL A 19 -5.22 -18.23 -5.46
CA VAL A 19 -5.32 -19.40 -4.55
C VAL A 19 -3.97 -20.04 -4.25
N THR A 20 -2.98 -19.85 -5.14
CA THR A 20 -1.61 -20.35 -4.96
C THR A 20 -0.70 -19.37 -4.20
N GLY A 21 -1.04 -18.07 -4.20
CA GLY A 21 -0.18 -17.00 -3.69
C GLY A 21 0.83 -16.46 -4.72
N ASP A 22 0.71 -16.88 -5.98
CA ASP A 22 1.58 -16.41 -7.06
C ASP A 22 1.23 -15.00 -7.54
N ALA A 23 -0.02 -14.57 -7.34
CA ALA A 23 -0.44 -13.19 -7.65
C ALA A 23 0.30 -12.19 -6.75
N LYS A 24 0.94 -11.19 -7.37
CA LYS A 24 1.66 -10.12 -6.66
C LYS A 24 0.80 -8.87 -6.52
N TYR A 25 0.73 -8.36 -5.31
CA TYR A 25 0.13 -7.08 -4.95
C TYR A 25 1.22 -6.05 -4.64
N ALA A 26 0.83 -4.78 -4.48
CA ALA A 26 1.77 -3.67 -4.30
C ALA A 26 2.80 -3.93 -3.17
N GLU A 27 2.39 -4.57 -2.09
CA GLU A 27 3.23 -4.85 -0.91
C GLU A 27 4.22 -6.02 -1.11
N ASP A 28 4.02 -6.85 -2.13
CA ASP A 28 4.90 -7.98 -2.44
C ASP A 28 6.15 -7.54 -3.22
N PHE A 29 6.13 -6.34 -3.80
CA PHE A 29 7.26 -5.82 -4.55
C PHE A 29 8.36 -5.33 -3.60
N ARG A 30 9.59 -5.75 -3.88
CA ARG A 30 10.81 -5.28 -3.22
C ARG A 30 11.80 -4.81 -4.28
N ARG A 31 12.49 -3.70 -4.01
CA ARG A 31 13.53 -3.14 -4.88
C ARG A 31 14.73 -2.73 -4.04
N GLU A 32 15.90 -2.76 -4.67
CA GLU A 32 17.12 -2.24 -4.04
C GLU A 32 16.94 -0.75 -3.72
N GLY A 33 17.36 -0.32 -2.53
CA GLY A 33 17.17 1.05 -2.05
C GLY A 33 15.74 1.43 -1.68
N MET A 34 14.78 0.49 -1.67
CA MET A 34 13.41 0.77 -1.26
C MET A 34 13.35 1.17 0.23
N VAL A 35 12.77 2.34 0.50
CA VAL A 35 12.51 2.85 1.84
C VAL A 35 11.04 2.72 2.20
N PHE A 36 10.73 2.78 3.49
CA PHE A 36 9.36 2.73 4.00
C PHE A 36 8.91 4.12 4.43
N ALA A 37 7.65 4.43 4.17
CA ALA A 37 7.02 5.66 4.64
C ALA A 37 5.96 5.34 5.70
N ARG A 38 5.76 6.27 6.63
CA ARG A 38 4.66 6.25 7.59
C ARG A 38 4.06 7.64 7.67
N LEU A 39 2.73 7.70 7.69
CA LEU A 39 2.00 8.96 7.83
C LEU A 39 1.81 9.31 9.31
N LEU A 40 2.11 10.55 9.65
CA LEU A 40 1.63 11.19 10.88
C LEU A 40 0.34 11.95 10.53
N THR A 41 -0.80 11.43 10.99
CA THR A 41 -2.11 11.99 10.67
C THR A 41 -2.62 12.89 11.79
N SER A 42 -3.52 13.82 11.45
CA SER A 42 -4.15 14.71 12.43
C SER A 42 -4.97 13.88 13.44
N PRO A 43 -4.82 14.11 14.75
CA PRO A 43 -5.71 13.54 15.75
C PRO A 43 -7.04 14.30 15.86
N MET A 44 -7.13 15.48 15.23
CA MET A 44 -8.30 16.36 15.28
C MET A 44 -9.05 16.34 13.93
N PRO A 45 -10.39 16.34 13.94
CA PRO A 45 -11.18 16.43 12.71
C PRO A 45 -11.09 17.81 12.04
N SER A 46 -10.89 18.89 12.82
CA SER A 46 -10.67 20.25 12.33
C SER A 46 -9.83 21.04 13.33
N ALA A 47 -8.70 21.56 12.89
CA ALA A 47 -7.81 22.41 13.69
C ALA A 47 -6.84 23.16 12.76
N ARG A 48 -6.22 24.24 13.27
CA ARG A 48 -5.08 24.89 12.61
C ARG A 48 -3.78 24.28 13.14
N ILE A 49 -2.88 23.87 12.24
CA ILE A 49 -1.52 23.47 12.62
C ILE A 49 -0.74 24.74 12.99
N VAL A 50 -0.33 24.85 14.25
CA VAL A 50 0.48 25.97 14.75
C VAL A 50 1.97 25.66 14.67
N SER A 51 2.35 24.40 14.89
CA SER A 51 3.74 23.94 14.81
C SER A 51 3.80 22.43 14.54
N ILE A 52 4.94 21.97 14.02
CA ILE A 52 5.32 20.56 13.89
C ILE A 52 6.76 20.46 14.37
N ASP A 53 7.03 19.61 15.37
CA ASP A 53 8.39 19.28 15.80
C ASP A 53 8.73 17.85 15.36
N ALA A 54 9.58 17.75 14.33
CA ALA A 54 10.07 16.49 13.81
C ALA A 54 11.46 16.12 14.34
N SER A 55 12.01 16.90 15.28
CA SER A 55 13.42 16.81 15.68
C SER A 55 13.79 15.45 16.26
N ALA A 56 12.90 14.81 17.02
CA ALA A 56 13.13 13.48 17.55
C ALA A 56 13.27 12.44 16.44
N ALA A 57 12.37 12.47 15.45
CA ALA A 57 12.39 11.53 14.34
C ALA A 57 13.60 11.75 13.42
N LEU A 58 13.99 13.01 13.16
CA LEU A 58 15.20 13.32 12.38
C LEU A 58 16.51 12.88 13.05
N ARG A 59 16.52 12.65 14.37
CA ARG A 59 17.70 12.14 15.10
C ARG A 59 17.77 10.60 15.15
N MET A 60 16.75 9.90 14.67
CA MET A 60 16.72 8.43 14.73
C MET A 60 17.53 7.82 13.59
N ASP A 61 18.44 6.91 13.94
CA ASP A 61 19.17 6.11 12.96
C ASP A 61 18.20 5.33 12.05
N GLY A 62 18.43 5.42 10.73
CA GLY A 62 17.58 4.79 9.72
C GLY A 62 16.43 5.65 9.20
N VAL A 63 16.15 6.81 9.80
CA VAL A 63 15.26 7.80 9.17
C VAL A 63 16.01 8.50 8.05
N VAL A 64 15.46 8.37 6.84
CA VAL A 64 16.05 8.95 5.61
C VAL A 64 15.51 10.33 5.28
N GLY A 65 14.35 10.72 5.86
CA GLY A 65 13.70 12.01 5.61
C GLY A 65 12.31 12.11 6.26
N ILE A 66 11.80 13.35 6.37
CA ILE A 66 10.46 13.74 6.84
C ILE A 66 9.95 14.87 5.97
#